data_AF-A0A652NE45-F1
#
_entry.id   AF-A0A652NE45-F1
#
_cell.length_a   1.000
_cell.length_b   1.000
_cell.length_c   1.000
_cell.angle_alpha   90.00
_cell.angle_beta   90.00
_cell.angle_gamma   90.00
#
_symmetry.space_group_name_H-M   'P 1'
#
loop_
_entity.id
_entity.type
_entity.pdbx_description
1 polymer ?
#
loop_
_entity_poly.entity_id
_entity_poly.type
_entity_poly.pdbx_seq_one_letter_code
_entity_poly.pdbx_strand_id
1 'polypeptide(L)'
;MTEHKFKSISELAEHLKISRTTLYRRANLSDIDLTGAYSDEQLELLSSVHPTVQQLNSSTEQTGQLSEQTEQQIKFLNKEISAKDKQIKLLSGQLKEKDLQISLLNKHLDQAQQLQLIAEKRLTETKDTLIEYQEKESQDKKSFWTRLFK
;
A
#
# COMPACT_ATOMS: atom_id res chain seq x y z
N MET A 1 33.81 -22.78 56.64
CA MET A 1 32.65 -21.92 56.33
C MET A 1 32.62 -20.83 57.37
N THR A 2 32.75 -19.57 56.93
CA THR A 2 32.66 -18.42 57.82
C THR A 2 31.20 -18.04 58.01
N GLU A 3 30.77 -17.90 59.27
CA GLU A 3 29.43 -17.41 59.58
C GLU A 3 29.50 -15.90 59.81
N HIS A 4 28.70 -15.15 59.07
CA HIS A 4 28.58 -13.72 59.20
C HIS A 4 27.35 -13.37 60.04
N LYS A 5 27.56 -12.68 61.16
CA LYS A 5 26.50 -12.27 62.08
C LYS A 5 26.17 -10.80 61.91
N PHE A 6 24.89 -10.50 61.78
CA PHE A 6 24.35 -9.14 61.68
C PHE A 6 23.36 -8.92 62.82
N LYS A 7 23.40 -7.75 63.45
CA LYS A 7 22.55 -7.40 64.61
C LYS A 7 21.12 -7.07 64.19
N SER A 8 20.93 -6.67 62.93
CA SER A 8 19.63 -6.34 62.39
C SER A 8 19.54 -6.64 60.90
N ILE A 9 18.32 -6.88 60.43
CA ILE A 9 17.99 -6.98 59.01
C ILE A 9 18.35 -5.66 58.28
N SER A 10 18.31 -4.51 58.96
CA SER A 10 18.81 -3.24 58.40
C SER A 10 20.30 -3.29 58.09
N GLU A 11 21.10 -3.83 59.01
CA GLU A 11 22.56 -3.90 58.89
C GLU A 11 22.96 -4.85 57.76
N LEU A 12 22.25 -5.98 57.62
CA LEU A 12 22.41 -6.89 56.50
C LEU A 12 22.05 -6.21 55.16
N ALA A 13 20.94 -5.47 55.12
CA ALA A 13 20.51 -4.76 53.91
C ALA A 13 21.53 -3.67 53.50
N GLU A 14 22.08 -2.92 54.47
CA GLU A 14 23.14 -1.94 54.25
C GLU A 14 24.44 -2.59 53.78
N HIS A 15 24.85 -3.70 54.40
CA HIS A 15 26.04 -4.46 53.99
C HIS A 15 25.93 -4.97 52.55
N LEU A 16 24.76 -5.49 52.17
CA LEU A 16 24.46 -5.95 50.81
C LEU A 16 24.10 -4.81 49.84
N LYS A 17 24.03 -3.56 50.32
CA LYS A 17 23.65 -2.36 49.55
C LYS A 17 22.33 -2.52 48.80
N ILE A 18 21.36 -3.21 49.40
CA ILE A 18 20.02 -3.40 48.86
C ILE A 18 18.96 -2.90 49.85
N SER A 19 17.77 -2.57 49.35
CA SER A 19 16.67 -2.18 50.23
C SER A 19 16.18 -3.38 51.06
N ARG A 20 15.66 -3.11 52.26
CA ARG A 20 15.08 -4.16 53.12
C ARG A 20 13.97 -4.93 52.40
N THR A 21 13.16 -4.27 51.59
CA THR A 21 12.09 -4.91 50.80
C THR A 21 12.65 -5.83 49.72
N THR A 22 13.74 -5.45 49.06
CA THR A 22 14.45 -6.31 48.11
C THR A 22 15.06 -7.52 48.83
N LEU A 23 15.65 -7.33 50.00
CA LEU A 23 16.23 -8.39 50.83
C LEU A 23 15.18 -9.42 51.23
N TYR A 24 14.02 -9.00 51.77
CA TYR A 24 12.92 -9.92 52.09
C TYR A 24 12.42 -10.68 50.87
N ARG A 25 12.30 -10.01 49.73
CA ARG A 25 11.87 -10.65 48.48
C ARG A 25 12.86 -11.73 48.02
N ARG A 26 14.17 -11.45 48.11
CA ARG A 26 15.22 -12.41 47.73
C ARG A 26 15.30 -13.58 48.72
N ALA A 27 15.19 -13.29 50.02
CA ALA A 27 15.14 -14.31 51.06
C ALA A 27 13.99 -15.30 50.83
N ASN A 28 12.78 -14.80 50.50
CA ASN A 28 11.63 -15.64 50.17
C ASN A 28 11.81 -16.45 48.89
N LEU A 29 12.55 -15.94 47.89
CA LEU A 29 12.81 -16.65 46.63
C LEU A 29 13.87 -17.74 46.77
N SER A 30 14.85 -17.52 47.64
CA SER A 30 15.95 -18.44 47.90
C SER A 30 15.70 -19.36 49.12
N ASP A 31 14.53 -19.26 49.74
CA ASP A 31 14.13 -20.00 50.94
C ASP A 31 15.15 -19.85 52.10
N ILE A 32 15.60 -18.61 52.34
CA ILE A 32 16.59 -18.27 53.38
C ILE A 32 15.90 -17.53 54.53
N ASP A 33 15.99 -18.09 55.73
CA ASP A 33 15.50 -17.44 56.95
C ASP A 33 16.42 -16.30 57.40
N LEU A 34 15.83 -15.13 57.71
CA LEU A 34 16.57 -13.95 58.17
C LEU A 34 16.87 -14.01 59.68
N THR A 35 17.61 -15.04 60.11
CA THR A 35 17.88 -15.36 61.53
C THR A 35 19.08 -14.62 62.14
N GLY A 36 19.81 -13.82 61.34
CA GLY A 36 20.91 -12.99 61.81
C GLY A 36 22.30 -13.62 61.71
N ALA A 37 22.40 -14.90 61.36
CA ALA A 37 23.66 -15.57 61.01
C ALA A 37 23.54 -16.18 59.61
N TYR A 38 24.49 -15.90 58.72
CA TYR A 38 24.43 -16.33 57.33
C TYR A 38 25.78 -16.90 56.89
N SER A 39 25.73 -17.93 56.03
CA SER A 39 26.91 -18.44 55.33
C SER A 39 27.30 -17.53 54.17
N ASP A 40 28.54 -17.66 53.70
CA ASP A 40 29.04 -16.95 52.51
C ASP A 40 28.13 -17.20 51.29
N GLU A 41 27.66 -18.43 51.11
CA GLU A 41 26.76 -18.84 50.04
C GLU A 41 25.38 -18.16 50.14
N GLN A 42 24.83 -18.06 51.35
CA GLN A 42 23.57 -17.35 51.60
C GLN A 42 23.71 -15.85 51.32
N LEU A 43 24.83 -15.25 51.70
CA LEU A 43 25.10 -13.84 51.40
C LEU A 43 25.27 -13.60 49.90
N GLU A 44 25.93 -14.51 49.19
CA GLU A 44 26.08 -14.44 47.74
C GLU A 44 24.71 -14.50 47.05
N LEU A 45 23.86 -15.45 47.43
CA LEU A 45 22.49 -15.59 46.93
C LEU A 45 21.64 -14.33 47.19
N LEU A 46 21.71 -13.78 48.41
CA LEU A 46 20.96 -12.57 48.78
C LEU A 46 21.50 -11.30 48.11
N SER A 47 22.81 -11.22 47.85
CA SER A 47 23.47 -10.09 47.20
C SER A 47 23.22 -10.06 45.69
N SER A 48 23.18 -11.23 45.05
CA SER A 48 23.06 -11.35 43.60
C SER A 48 21.71 -10.86 43.10
N VAL A 49 21.71 -10.22 41.93
CA VAL A 49 20.47 -9.92 41.21
C VAL A 49 19.95 -11.26 40.68
N HIS A 50 18.83 -11.73 41.21
CA HIS A 50 18.25 -13.01 40.79
C HIS A 50 18.15 -13.07 39.25
N PRO A 51 18.62 -14.15 38.60
CA PRO A 51 18.75 -14.22 37.13
C PRO A 51 17.44 -13.96 36.39
N THR A 52 16.29 -14.23 37.03
CA THR A 52 14.95 -13.94 36.49
C THR A 52 14.70 -12.45 36.26
N VAL A 53 15.20 -11.55 37.12
CA VAL A 53 15.01 -10.09 36.95
C VAL A 53 15.87 -9.56 35.81
N GLN A 54 17.08 -10.10 35.66
CA GLN A 54 17.99 -9.75 34.57
C GLN A 54 17.45 -10.20 33.21
N GLN A 55 16.88 -11.42 33.13
CA GLN A 55 16.22 -11.94 31.94
C GLN A 55 14.93 -11.17 31.57
N LEU A 56 14.15 -10.75 32.57
CA LEU A 56 12.93 -9.95 32.34
C LEU A 56 13.27 -8.57 31.79
N ASN A 57 14.29 -7.91 32.31
CA ASN A 57 14.73 -6.60 31.81
C ASN A 57 15.24 -6.69 30.36
N SER A 58 16.09 -7.69 30.05
CA SER A 58 16.54 -7.89 28.67
C SER A 58 15.39 -8.23 27.71
N SER A 59 14.39 -9.00 28.16
CA SER A 59 13.21 -9.33 27.36
C SER A 59 12.34 -8.10 27.10
N THR A 60 12.21 -7.22 28.08
CA THR A 60 11.41 -5.99 27.99
C THR A 60 12.07 -4.96 27.07
N GLU A 61 13.39 -4.85 27.09
CA GLU A 61 14.14 -3.99 26.17
C GLU A 61 14.04 -4.50 24.73
N GLN A 62 14.14 -5.83 24.52
CA GLN A 62 13.99 -6.45 23.20
C GLN A 62 12.57 -6.27 22.64
N THR A 63 11.53 -6.43 23.46
CA THR A 63 10.14 -6.21 23.01
C THR A 63 9.86 -4.74 22.71
N GLY A 64 10.44 -3.80 23.48
CA GLY A 64 10.38 -2.37 23.18
C GLY A 64 11.00 -2.03 21.83
N GLN A 65 12.21 -2.53 21.55
CA GLN A 65 12.89 -2.32 20.27
C GLN A 65 12.13 -2.94 19.09
N LEU A 66 11.60 -4.15 19.26
CA LEU A 66 10.74 -4.80 18.26
C LEU A 66 9.46 -4.00 18.00
N SER A 67 8.85 -3.43 19.03
CA SER A 67 7.67 -2.57 18.90
C SER A 67 7.98 -1.31 18.09
N GLU A 68 9.08 -0.62 18.40
CA GLU A 68 9.49 0.58 17.67
C GLU A 68 9.81 0.29 16.20
N GLN A 69 10.51 -0.80 15.91
CA GLN A 69 10.78 -1.24 14.53
C GLN A 69 9.48 -1.54 13.77
N THR A 70 8.54 -2.23 14.42
CA THR A 70 7.23 -2.55 13.83
C THR A 70 6.43 -1.28 13.54
N GLU A 71 6.41 -0.31 14.46
CA GLU A 71 5.75 0.98 14.24
C GLU A 71 6.38 1.77 13.08
N GLN A 72 7.70 1.78 12.97
CA GLN A 72 8.40 2.43 11.86
C GLN A 72 8.05 1.77 10.52
N GLN A 73 7.99 0.44 10.49
CA GLN A 73 7.61 -0.31 9.31
C GLN A 73 6.16 -0.06 8.91
N ILE A 74 5.23 -0.01 9.87
CA ILE A 74 3.82 0.37 9.63
C ILE A 74 3.73 1.78 9.06
N LYS A 75 4.45 2.76 9.63
CA LYS A 75 4.48 4.14 9.12
C LYS A 75 5.03 4.21 7.69
N PHE A 76 6.07 3.43 7.38
CA PHE A 76 6.62 3.35 6.03
C PHE A 76 5.61 2.75 5.05
N LEU A 77 5.01 1.60 5.39
CA LEU A 77 4.00 0.95 4.55
C LEU A 77 2.78 1.84 4.32
N ASN A 78 2.30 2.56 5.34
CA ASN A 78 1.20 3.50 5.18
C ASN A 78 1.53 4.67 4.24
N LYS A 79 2.77 5.17 4.26
CA LYS A 79 3.23 6.16 3.28
C LYS A 79 3.25 5.59 1.87
N GLU A 80 3.72 4.35 1.71
CA GLU A 80 3.75 3.69 0.41
C GLU A 80 2.34 3.44 -0.14
N ILE A 81 1.41 2.97 0.69
CA ILE A 81 -0.01 2.80 0.35
C ILE A 81 -0.60 4.14 -0.10
N SER A 82 -0.38 5.22 0.67
CA SER A 82 -0.88 6.56 0.30
C SER A 82 -0.31 7.06 -1.04
N ALA A 83 0.96 6.77 -1.31
CA ALA A 83 1.59 7.12 -2.59
C ALA A 83 0.97 6.32 -3.76
N LYS A 84 0.80 5.01 -3.59
CA LYS A 84 0.14 4.15 -4.59
C LYS A 84 -1.32 4.56 -4.82
N ASP A 85 -2.06 4.92 -3.78
CA ASP A 85 -3.44 5.41 -3.91
C ASP A 85 -3.52 6.69 -4.76
N LYS A 86 -2.59 7.62 -4.56
CA LYS A 86 -2.50 8.83 -5.40
C LYS A 86 -2.20 8.49 -6.85
N GLN A 87 -1.29 7.54 -7.08
CA GLN A 87 -0.96 7.06 -8.43
C GLN A 87 -2.17 6.39 -9.10
N ILE A 88 -2.91 5.55 -8.39
CA ILE A 88 -4.14 4.91 -8.88
C ILE A 88 -5.17 5.96 -9.27
N LYS A 89 -5.39 6.98 -8.43
CA LYS A 89 -6.33 8.07 -8.74
C LYS A 89 -5.93 8.85 -9.98
N LEU A 90 -4.63 9.15 -10.14
CA LEU A 90 -4.11 9.82 -11.33
C LEU A 90 -4.34 8.99 -12.60
N LEU A 91 -3.94 7.72 -12.57
CA LEU A 91 -4.10 6.81 -13.71
C LEU A 91 -5.58 6.60 -14.06
N SER A 92 -6.45 6.48 -13.06
CA SER A 92 -7.90 6.37 -13.29
C SER A 92 -8.47 7.64 -13.93
N GLY A 93 -8.00 8.83 -13.53
CA GLY A 93 -8.36 10.09 -14.17
C GLY A 93 -7.94 10.14 -15.64
N GLN A 94 -6.69 9.76 -15.93
CA GLN A 94 -6.17 9.69 -17.30
C GLN A 94 -6.95 8.70 -18.16
N LEU A 95 -7.33 7.53 -17.61
CA LEU A 95 -8.10 6.52 -18.33
C LEU A 95 -9.49 7.06 -18.73
N LYS A 96 -10.18 7.75 -17.83
CA LYS A 96 -11.46 8.42 -18.14
C LYS A 96 -11.33 9.47 -19.23
N GLU A 97 -10.25 10.25 -19.23
CA GLU A 97 -10.00 11.23 -20.28
C GLU A 97 -9.76 10.57 -21.64
N LYS A 98 -9.03 9.45 -21.66
CA LYS A 98 -8.80 8.66 -22.87
C LYS A 98 -10.09 8.03 -23.40
N ASP A 99 -10.95 7.51 -22.52
CA ASP A 99 -12.26 6.98 -22.91
C ASP A 99 -13.15 8.06 -23.55
N LEU A 100 -13.13 9.28 -23.01
CA LEU A 100 -13.84 10.42 -23.60
C LEU A 100 -13.27 10.79 -24.97
N GLN A 101 -11.94 10.80 -25.12
CA GLN A 101 -11.28 11.04 -26.41
C GLN A 101 -11.67 9.99 -27.46
N ILE A 102 -11.68 8.71 -27.09
CA ILE A 102 -12.09 7.60 -27.97
C ILE A 102 -13.56 7.75 -28.38
N SER A 103 -14.44 8.08 -27.43
CA SER A 103 -15.87 8.29 -27.71
C SER A 103 -16.10 9.43 -28.70
N LEU A 104 -15.40 10.55 -28.53
CA LEU A 104 -15.45 11.67 -29.47
C LEU A 104 -14.90 11.28 -30.84
N LEU A 105 -13.78 10.54 -30.90
CA LEU A 105 -13.18 10.08 -32.14
C LEU A 105 -14.13 9.17 -32.92
N ASN A 106 -14.80 8.23 -32.23
CA ASN A 106 -15.80 7.35 -32.83
C ASN A 106 -16.98 8.15 -33.39
N LYS A 107 -17.49 9.14 -32.66
CA LYS A 107 -18.56 10.00 -33.15
C LYS A 107 -18.15 10.76 -34.42
N HIS A 108 -16.93 11.27 -34.47
CA HIS A 108 -16.42 11.95 -35.67
C HIS A 108 -16.22 10.98 -36.83
N LEU A 109 -15.76 9.76 -36.56
CA LEU A 109 -15.63 8.71 -37.57
C LEU A 109 -16.99 8.34 -38.18
N ASP A 110 -18.02 8.15 -37.33
CA ASP A 110 -19.38 7.86 -37.78
C ASP A 110 -19.93 8.99 -38.66
N GLN A 111 -19.73 10.25 -38.25
CA GLN A 111 -20.12 11.42 -39.03
C GLN A 111 -19.41 11.46 -40.38
N ALA A 112 -18.11 11.20 -40.42
CA ALA A 112 -17.33 11.17 -41.66
C ALA A 112 -17.80 10.06 -42.60
N GLN A 113 -18.08 8.87 -42.07
CA GLN A 113 -18.61 7.74 -42.86
C GLN A 113 -19.99 8.06 -43.44
N GLN A 114 -20.88 8.68 -42.65
CA GLN A 114 -22.20 9.10 -43.13
C GLN A 114 -22.09 10.14 -44.25
N LEU A 115 -21.23 11.15 -44.09
CA LEU A 115 -21.00 12.16 -45.11
C LEU A 115 -20.42 11.58 -46.39
N GLN A 116 -19.47 10.64 -46.27
CA GLN A 116 -18.91 9.94 -47.42
C GLN A 116 -20.00 9.17 -48.19
N LEU A 117 -20.84 8.41 -47.48
CA LEU A 117 -21.92 7.66 -48.10
C LEU A 117 -22.94 8.57 -48.80
N ILE A 118 -23.27 9.71 -48.20
CA ILE A 118 -24.14 10.71 -48.84
C ILE A 118 -23.48 11.27 -50.11
N ALA A 119 -22.19 11.63 -50.05
CA ALA A 119 -21.46 12.15 -51.20
C ALA A 119 -21.39 11.12 -52.34
N GLU A 120 -21.12 9.86 -52.02
CA GLU A 120 -21.11 8.76 -53.00
C GLU A 120 -22.48 8.59 -53.67
N LYS A 121 -23.57 8.60 -52.90
CA LYS A 121 -24.95 8.53 -53.44
C LYS A 121 -25.27 9.70 -54.38
N ARG A 122 -24.92 10.92 -54.00
CA ARG A 122 -25.11 12.10 -54.86
C ARG A 122 -24.29 11.99 -56.14
N LEU A 123 -23.09 11.45 -56.05
CA LEU A 123 -22.20 11.25 -57.19
C LEU A 123 -22.74 10.16 -58.14
N THR A 124 -23.34 9.09 -57.62
CA THR A 124 -24.02 8.09 -58.45
C THR A 124 -25.29 8.65 -59.10
N GLU A 125 -26.14 9.35 -58.35
CA GLU A 125 -27.36 10.00 -58.88
C GLU A 125 -27.04 10.98 -60.02
N THR A 126 -25.99 11.80 -59.85
CA THR A 126 -25.56 12.74 -60.89
C THR A 126 -24.95 12.05 -62.11
N LYS A 127 -24.24 10.94 -61.93
CA LYS A 127 -23.77 10.11 -63.05
C LYS A 127 -24.92 9.50 -63.83
N ASP A 128 -25.89 8.90 -63.15
CA ASP A 128 -27.04 8.23 -63.78
C ASP A 128 -27.87 9.23 -64.59
N THR A 129 -28.15 10.40 -64.01
CA THR A 129 -28.86 11.49 -64.72
C THR A 129 -28.08 11.99 -65.93
N LEU A 130 -26.76 12.16 -65.83
CA LEU A 130 -25.93 12.57 -66.97
C LEU A 130 -25.97 11.55 -68.11
N ILE A 131 -25.93 10.25 -67.79
CA ILE A 131 -26.05 9.16 -68.77
C ILE A 131 -27.42 9.25 -69.45
N GLU A 132 -28.51 9.41 -68.69
CA GLU A 132 -29.86 9.54 -69.24
C GLU A 132 -29.99 10.75 -70.19
N TYR A 133 -29.40 11.90 -69.84
CA TYR A 133 -29.35 13.07 -70.72
C TYR A 133 -28.57 12.80 -72.01
N GLN A 134 -27.40 12.14 -71.93
CA GLN A 134 -26.60 11.79 -73.11
C GLN A 134 -27.33 10.80 -74.02
N GLU A 135 -28.04 9.83 -73.45
CA GLU A 135 -28.84 8.87 -74.22
C GLU A 135 -30.00 9.55 -74.95
N LYS A 136 -30.75 10.43 -74.26
CA LYS A 136 -31.82 11.23 -74.87
C LYS A 136 -31.31 12.11 -76.01
N GLU A 137 -30.22 12.85 -75.79
CA GLU A 137 -29.61 13.70 -76.82
C GLU A 137 -29.13 12.87 -78.03
N SER A 138 -28.60 11.67 -77.80
CA SER A 138 -28.18 10.75 -78.85
C SER A 138 -29.37 10.20 -79.65
N GLN A 139 -30.49 9.90 -79.00
CA GLN A 139 -31.73 9.48 -79.67
C GLN A 139 -32.34 10.61 -80.50
N ASP A 140 -32.37 11.83 -79.97
CA ASP A 140 -32.88 13.00 -80.68
C ASP A 140 -32.04 13.32 -81.91
N LYS A 141 -30.70 13.26 -81.81
CA LYS A 141 -29.79 13.41 -82.95
C LYS A 141 -30.00 12.33 -84.01
N LYS A 142 -30.16 11.06 -83.62
CA LYS A 142 -30.48 9.96 -84.55
C LYS A 142 -31.80 10.25 -85.26
N SER A 143 -32.87 10.53 -84.53
CA SER A 143 -34.20 10.86 -85.06
C SER A 143 -34.18 12.07 -86.01
N PHE A 144 -33.41 13.10 -85.65
CA PHE A 144 -33.18 14.28 -86.48
C PHE A 144 -32.53 13.92 -87.83
N TRP A 145 -31.42 13.19 -87.81
CA TRP A 145 -30.74 12.78 -89.06
C TRP A 145 -31.60 11.85 -89.92
N THR A 146 -32.38 10.95 -89.32
CA THR A 146 -33.30 10.06 -90.07
C THR A 146 -34.42 10.85 -90.77
N ARG A 147 -34.83 12.01 -90.25
CA ARG A 147 -35.82 12.88 -90.90
C ARG A 147 -35.21 13.74 -92.00
N LEU A 148 -33.94 14.10 -91.89
CA LEU A 148 -33.26 15.03 -92.80
C LEU A 148 -32.78 14.36 -94.10
N PHE A 149 -32.53 13.05 -94.05
CA PHE A 149 -31.99 12.27 -95.18
C PHE A 149 -32.97 11.21 -95.71
N LYS A 150 -34.28 11.42 -95.55
CA LYS A 150 -35.34 10.55 -96.08
C LYS A 150 -36.12 11.23 -97.19
#